data_AF-H0YIT4-F1
#
_entry.id   AF-H0YIT4-F1
#
_cell.length_a   1.000
_cell.length_b   1.000
_cell.length_c   1.000
_cell.angle_alpha   90.00
_cell.angle_beta   90.00
_cell.angle_gamma   90.00
#
_symmetry.space_group_name_H-M   'P 1'
#
loop_
_entity.id
_entity.type
_entity.pdbx_description
1 polymer ?
#
loop_
_entity_poly.entity_id
_entity_poly.type
_entity_poly.pdbx_seq_one_letter_code
_entity_poly.pdbx_strand_id
1 'polypeptide(L)'
;CPTCNDFHGLVQKIMELQDILAKTSAKLSRAEQRMNRLDQCYCERTCTMKGTTYREFESWIDGCKNCTCLNGTIQCETLICPNPDCPLKSALAYVDGKCCKECKCEHNFYDEYFLWKNKALY
;
A
#
# COMPACT_ATOMS: atom_id res chain seq x y z
N CYS A 1 -22.70 -48.82 50.32
CA CYS A 1 -22.72 -47.38 50.63
C CYS A 1 -21.34 -46.81 50.39
N PRO A 2 -21.18 -45.71 49.64
CA PRO A 2 -19.87 -45.07 49.49
C PRO A 2 -19.35 -44.60 50.86
N THR A 3 -18.03 -44.57 51.02
CA THR A 3 -17.40 -44.15 52.28
C THR A 3 -17.33 -42.62 52.37
N CYS A 4 -17.26 -42.08 53.59
CA CYS A 4 -17.08 -40.64 53.80
C CYS A 4 -15.84 -40.09 53.05
N ASN A 5 -14.79 -40.92 52.93
CA ASN A 5 -13.58 -40.56 52.19
C ASN A 5 -13.83 -40.43 50.67
N ASP A 6 -14.71 -41.27 50.09
CA ASP A 6 -15.11 -41.16 48.68
C ASP A 6 -15.87 -39.85 48.40
N PHE A 7 -16.73 -39.45 49.35
CA PHE A 7 -17.46 -38.19 49.27
C PHE A 7 -16.52 -36.98 49.35
N HIS A 8 -15.57 -36.97 50.28
CA HIS A 8 -14.55 -35.93 50.37
C HIS A 8 -13.70 -35.83 49.10
N GLY A 9 -13.28 -36.98 48.54
CA GLY A 9 -12.53 -37.01 47.29
C GLY A 9 -13.32 -36.43 46.10
N LEU A 10 -14.63 -36.67 46.04
CA LEU A 10 -15.49 -36.09 45.01
C LEU A 10 -15.60 -34.56 45.17
N VAL A 11 -15.82 -34.07 46.39
CA VAL A 11 -15.92 -32.63 46.69
C VAL A 11 -14.62 -31.91 46.32
N GLN A 12 -13.46 -32.51 46.61
CA GLN A 12 -12.17 -31.91 46.27
C GLN A 12 -11.96 -31.78 44.75
N LYS A 13 -12.31 -32.82 43.98
CA LYS A 13 -12.29 -32.75 42.52
C LYS A 13 -13.24 -31.69 41.96
N ILE A 14 -14.41 -31.49 42.57
CA ILE A 14 -15.35 -30.44 42.16
C ILE A 14 -14.73 -29.05 42.39
N MET A 15 -14.08 -28.82 43.53
CA MET A 15 -13.39 -27.56 43.81
C MET A 15 -12.23 -27.30 42.84
N GLU A 16 -11.44 -28.33 42.52
CA GLU A 16 -10.35 -28.24 41.54
C GLU A 16 -10.89 -27.89 40.14
N LEU A 17 -11.99 -28.51 39.71
CA LEU A 17 -12.63 -28.20 38.43
C LEU A 17 -13.19 -26.76 38.39
N GLN A 18 -13.75 -26.28 39.50
CA GLN A 18 -14.20 -24.89 39.62
C GLN A 18 -13.04 -23.90 39.51
N ASP A 19 -11.90 -24.18 40.15
CA ASP A 19 -10.69 -23.37 40.04
C ASP A 19 -10.13 -23.36 38.60
N ILE A 20 -10.08 -24.53 37.96
CA ILE A 20 -9.65 -24.64 36.57
C ILE A 20 -10.58 -23.84 35.66
N LEU A 21 -11.90 -23.95 35.83
CA LEU A 21 -12.88 -23.21 35.05
C LEU A 21 -12.73 -21.69 35.22
N ALA A 22 -12.52 -21.22 36.44
CA ALA A 22 -12.27 -19.81 36.70
C ALA A 22 -10.99 -19.31 36.01
N LYS A 23 -9.91 -20.10 36.09
CA LYS A 23 -8.64 -19.79 35.44
C LYS A 23 -8.72 -19.82 33.91
N THR A 24 -9.42 -20.79 33.33
CA THR A 24 -9.59 -20.88 31.87
C THR A 24 -10.46 -19.74 31.35
N SER A 25 -11.56 -19.42 32.04
CA SER A 25 -12.41 -18.27 31.74
C SER A 25 -11.60 -16.96 31.75
N ALA A 26 -10.79 -16.74 32.78
CA ALA A 26 -9.94 -15.56 32.86
C ALA A 26 -8.88 -15.50 31.75
N LYS A 27 -8.29 -16.65 31.36
CA LYS A 27 -7.35 -16.73 30.23
C LYS A 27 -8.04 -16.43 28.90
N LEU A 28 -9.24 -16.97 28.69
CA LEU A 28 -10.03 -16.75 27.48
C LEU A 28 -10.42 -15.28 27.35
N SER A 29 -10.96 -14.68 28.41
CA SER A 29 -11.31 -13.25 28.44
C SER A 29 -10.11 -12.36 28.09
N ARG A 30 -8.91 -12.68 28.61
CA ARG A 30 -7.68 -11.96 28.24
C ARG A 30 -7.31 -12.16 26.77
N ALA A 31 -7.48 -13.37 26.23
CA ALA A 31 -7.20 -13.65 24.82
C ALA A 31 -8.18 -12.90 23.90
N GLU A 32 -9.47 -12.90 24.22
CA GLU A 32 -10.52 -12.15 23.51
C GLU A 32 -10.24 -10.65 23.54
N GLN A 33 -9.86 -10.10 24.70
CA GLN A 33 -9.46 -8.68 24.81
C GLN A 33 -8.24 -8.35 23.93
N ARG A 34 -7.26 -9.25 23.86
CA ARG A 34 -6.10 -9.07 22.96
C ARG A 34 -6.52 -9.10 21.51
N MET A 35 -7.38 -10.03 21.12
CA MET A 35 -7.89 -10.14 19.75
C MET A 35 -8.68 -8.89 19.34
N ASN A 36 -9.59 -8.41 20.18
CA ASN A 36 -10.36 -7.17 19.93
C ASN A 36 -9.44 -5.94 19.77
N ARG A 37 -8.32 -5.88 20.50
CA ARG A 37 -7.33 -4.82 20.29
C ARG A 37 -6.66 -4.90 18.91
N LEU A 38 -6.34 -6.09 18.43
CA LEU A 38 -5.77 -6.26 17.08
C LEU A 38 -6.78 -5.96 15.98
N ASP A 39 -8.05 -6.30 16.15
CA ASP A 39 -9.10 -5.95 15.18
C ASP A 39 -9.27 -4.43 15.02
N GLN A 40 -8.99 -3.67 16.09
CA GLN A 40 -9.00 -2.21 16.07
C GLN A 40 -7.68 -1.60 15.55
N CYS A 41 -6.63 -2.40 15.36
CA CYS A 41 -5.38 -1.91 14.79
C CYS A 41 -5.52 -1.77 13.28
N TYR A 42 -5.43 -0.53 12.79
CA TYR A 42 -5.22 -0.28 11.37
C TYR A 42 -3.73 -0.48 11.04
N CYS A 43 -3.42 -1.51 10.26
CA CYS A 43 -2.09 -1.66 9.69
C CYS A 43 -1.96 -0.67 8.53
N GLU A 44 -1.34 0.48 8.76
CA GLU A 44 -1.00 1.40 7.68
C GLU A 44 0.11 0.77 6.83
N ARG A 45 -0.29 0.15 5.72
CA ARG A 45 0.65 -0.47 4.79
C ARG A 45 1.28 0.63 3.96
N THR A 46 2.59 0.70 4.01
CA THR A 46 3.35 1.68 3.25
C THR A 46 4.39 0.98 2.39
N CYS A 47 4.74 1.62 1.28
CA CYS A 47 5.78 1.18 0.38
C CYS A 47 6.87 2.25 0.33
N THR A 48 8.15 1.87 0.30
CA THR A 48 9.25 2.84 0.17
C THR A 48 9.96 2.65 -1.15
N MET A 49 10.02 3.70 -1.98
CA MET A 49 10.71 3.69 -3.27
C MET A 49 11.61 4.92 -3.40
N LYS A 50 12.90 4.70 -3.69
CA LYS A 50 13.91 5.77 -3.88
C LYS A 50 13.95 6.80 -2.74
N GLY A 51 13.63 6.38 -1.51
CA GLY A 51 13.60 7.25 -0.32
C GLY A 51 12.26 7.96 -0.06
N THR A 52 11.26 7.81 -0.96
CA THR A 52 9.90 8.31 -0.76
C THR A 52 9.00 7.20 -0.23
N THR A 53 8.17 7.51 0.77
CA THR A 53 7.19 6.59 1.33
C THR A 53 5.81 6.88 0.78
N TYR A 54 5.16 5.85 0.25
CA TYR A 54 3.83 5.85 -0.33
C TYR A 54 2.87 5.04 0.55
N ARG A 55 1.63 5.51 0.69
CA ARG A 55 0.58 4.82 1.46
C ARG A 55 -0.12 3.76 0.62
N GLU A 56 -0.84 2.86 1.27
CA GLU A 56 -1.68 1.87 0.58
C GLU A 56 -2.64 2.54 -0.39
N PHE A 57 -2.72 1.99 -1.61
CA PHE A 57 -3.47 2.50 -2.76
C PHE A 57 -2.96 3.81 -3.37
N GLU A 58 -1.83 4.36 -2.89
CA GLU A 58 -1.20 5.50 -3.53
C GLU A 58 -0.51 5.06 -4.83
N SER A 59 -0.72 5.85 -5.89
CA SER A 59 -0.13 5.61 -7.20
C SER A 59 0.76 6.77 -7.64
N TRP A 60 1.86 6.46 -8.31
CA TRP A 60 2.82 7.43 -8.81
C TRP A 60 3.45 6.95 -10.12
N ILE A 61 4.03 7.89 -10.87
CA ILE A 61 4.71 7.59 -12.13
C ILE A 61 6.23 7.58 -11.87
N ASP A 62 6.88 6.48 -12.20
CA ASP A 62 8.34 6.37 -12.23
C ASP A 62 8.81 6.13 -13.66
N GLY A 63 9.23 7.20 -14.34
CA GLY A 63 9.55 7.17 -15.76
C GLY A 63 8.33 6.84 -16.62
N CYS A 64 8.33 5.66 -17.25
CA CYS A 64 7.22 5.16 -18.08
C CYS A 64 6.43 4.03 -17.40
N LYS A 65 6.48 3.94 -16.07
CA LYS A 65 5.72 2.97 -15.30
C LYS A 65 4.77 3.67 -14.35
N ASN A 66 3.53 3.20 -14.31
CA ASN A 66 2.59 3.55 -13.26
C ASN A 66 2.74 2.54 -12.13
N CYS A 67 3.16 3.00 -10.96
CA CYS A 67 3.38 2.17 -9.78
C CYS A 67 2.29 2.45 -8.75
N THR A 68 1.80 1.42 -8.08
CA THR A 68 0.82 1.52 -7.00
C THR A 68 1.31 0.72 -5.80
N CYS A 69 1.17 1.28 -4.60
CA CYS A 69 1.44 0.57 -3.36
C CYS A 69 0.23 -0.29 -2.99
N LEU A 70 0.36 -1.61 -3.07
CA LEU A 70 -0.70 -2.58 -2.78
C LEU A 70 -0.20 -3.57 -1.75
N ASN A 71 -0.87 -3.62 -0.60
CA ASN A 71 -0.55 -4.55 0.48
C ASN A 71 0.94 -4.49 0.92
N GLY A 72 1.52 -3.29 0.99
CA GLY A 72 2.93 -3.08 1.34
C GLY A 72 3.93 -3.49 0.26
N THR A 73 3.44 -3.84 -0.93
CA THR A 73 4.25 -4.19 -2.10
C THR A 73 4.03 -3.17 -3.23
N ILE A 74 5.10 -2.81 -3.92
CA ILE A 74 5.03 -1.91 -5.08
C ILE A 74 4.68 -2.75 -6.32
N GLN A 75 3.57 -2.43 -6.97
CA GLN A 75 3.18 -3.02 -8.25
C GLN A 75 3.30 -1.97 -9.35
N CYS A 76 4.16 -2.21 -10.34
CA CYS A 76 4.40 -1.28 -11.43
C CYS A 76 4.00 -1.87 -12.78
N GLU A 77 3.22 -1.12 -13.55
CA GLU A 77 2.79 -1.47 -14.89
C GLU A 77 3.35 -0.49 -15.91
N THR A 78 3.77 -0.99 -17.07
CA THR A 78 4.28 -0.14 -18.16
C THR A 78 3.12 0.66 -18.75
N LEU A 79 3.29 1.97 -18.83
CA LEU A 79 2.31 2.84 -19.48
C LEU A 79 2.32 2.59 -20.99
N ILE A 80 1.12 2.36 -21.55
CA ILE A 80 0.92 2.29 -22.99
C ILE A 80 0.51 3.68 -23.46
N CYS A 81 1.36 4.31 -24.26
CA CYS A 81 1.08 5.65 -24.79
C CYS A 81 0.11 5.57 -25.98
N PRO A 82 -1.00 6.33 -25.94
CA PRO A 82 -1.83 6.50 -27.12
C PRO A 82 -1.07 7.29 -28.19
N ASN A 83 -1.33 6.97 -29.46
CA ASN A 83 -0.78 7.68 -30.61
C ASN A 83 -1.92 8.47 -31.29
N PRO A 84 -2.24 9.69 -30.81
CA PRO A 84 -3.34 10.47 -31.36
C PRO A 84 -2.96 11.10 -32.70
N ASP A 85 -3.95 11.25 -33.58
CA ASP A 85 -3.83 12.09 -34.77
C ASP A 85 -3.82 13.57 -34.36
N CYS A 86 -2.66 14.21 -34.51
CA CYS A 86 -2.49 15.61 -34.17
C CYS A 86 -3.17 16.54 -35.21
N PRO A 87 -3.75 17.68 -34.80
CA PRO A 87 -4.34 18.65 -35.70
C PRO A 87 -3.31 19.30 -36.64
N LEU A 88 -3.79 19.89 -37.75
CA LEU A 88 -2.95 20.52 -38.78
C LEU A 88 -1.98 21.55 -38.17
N LYS A 89 -0.68 21.47 -38.51
CA LYS A 89 0.43 22.28 -37.95
C LYS A 89 0.83 21.91 -36.50
N SER A 90 0.55 20.67 -36.08
CA SER A 90 1.08 20.13 -34.83
C SER A 90 1.62 18.72 -35.04
N ALA A 91 2.66 18.39 -34.28
CA ALA A 91 3.34 17.10 -34.34
C ALA A 91 3.55 16.53 -32.94
N LEU A 92 3.66 15.21 -32.84
CA LEU A 92 3.98 14.54 -31.58
C LEU A 92 5.43 14.85 -31.17
N ALA A 93 5.57 15.55 -30.05
CA ALA A 93 6.87 15.90 -29.47
C ALA A 93 7.00 15.32 -28.05
N TYR A 94 8.24 15.00 -27.67
CA TYR A 94 8.55 14.67 -26.28
C TYR A 94 8.47 15.92 -25.43
N VAL A 95 7.88 15.80 -24.25
CA VAL A 95 7.78 16.88 -23.27
C VAL A 95 8.56 16.46 -22.04
N ASP A 96 9.39 17.35 -21.51
CA ASP A 96 10.20 17.05 -20.34
C ASP A 96 9.32 16.65 -19.14
N GLY A 97 9.72 15.60 -18.43
CA GLY A 97 8.97 15.03 -17.33
C GLY A 97 7.73 14.19 -17.71
N LYS A 98 7.41 13.98 -18.99
CA LYS A 98 6.31 13.09 -19.44
C LYS A 98 6.82 11.87 -20.18
N CYS A 99 6.20 10.72 -19.91
CA CYS A 99 6.48 9.49 -20.65
C CYS A 99 5.95 9.53 -22.10
N CYS A 100 4.72 10.01 -22.30
CA CYS A 100 4.05 9.99 -23.59
C CYS A 100 4.25 11.29 -24.37
N LYS A 101 4.32 11.18 -25.70
CA LYS A 101 4.37 12.32 -26.60
C LYS A 101 3.06 13.08 -26.59
N GLU A 102 3.14 14.39 -26.74
CA GLU A 102 1.97 15.26 -26.84
C GLU A 102 2.02 16.04 -28.15
N CYS A 103 0.84 16.39 -28.70
CA CYS A 103 0.77 17.25 -29.87
C CYS A 103 1.25 18.66 -29.50
N LYS A 104 2.34 19.10 -30.11
CA LYS A 104 2.88 20.46 -29.99
C LYS A 104 2.77 21.17 -31.32
N CYS A 105 2.35 22.43 -31.30
CA CYS A 105 2.27 23.26 -32.49
C CYS A 105 3.67 23.49 -33.07
N GLU A 106 3.81 23.32 -34.38
CA GLU A 106 5.07 23.49 -35.11
C GLU A 106 5.59 24.95 -35.10
N HIS A 107 4.75 25.93 -34.77
CA HIS A 107 5.19 27.33 -34.60
C HIS A 107 6.23 27.51 -33.50
N ASN A 108 6.23 26.66 -32.46
CA ASN A 108 7.18 26.76 -31.35
C ASN A 108 8.53 26.06 -31.65
N PHE A 109 8.61 25.26 -32.71
CA PHE A 109 9.88 24.63 -33.10
C PHE A 109 10.87 25.64 -33.69
N TYR A 110 10.39 26.72 -34.33
CA TYR A 110 11.25 27.77 -34.90
C TYR A 110 11.89 28.66 -33.82
N ASP A 111 11.15 28.96 -32.75
CA ASP A 111 11.66 29.82 -31.67
C ASP A 111 12.72 29.12 -30.80
N GLU A 112 12.55 27.82 -30.52
CA GLU A 112 13.52 27.05 -29.74
C GLU A 112 14.83 26.77 -30.53
N TYR A 113 14.73 26.59 -31.86
CA TYR A 113 15.89 26.47 -32.75
C TYR A 113 16.70 27.78 -32.85
N PHE A 114 16.03 28.94 -32.85
CA PHE A 114 16.69 30.24 -32.80
C PHE A 114 17.35 30.50 -31.46
N LEU A 115 16.71 30.14 -30.35
CA LEU A 115 17.31 30.27 -29.02
C LEU A 115 18.55 29.37 -28.86
N TRP A 116 18.54 28.14 -29.37
CA TRP A 116 19.73 27.26 -29.34
C TRP A 116 20.87 27.78 -30.22
N LYS A 117 20.57 28.26 -31.44
CA LYS A 117 21.59 28.88 -32.32
C LYS A 117 22.21 30.14 -31.72
N ASN A 118 21.42 30.99 -31.06
CA ASN A 118 21.93 32.22 -30.44
C ASN A 118 22.70 31.95 -29.12
N LYS A 119 22.42 30.85 -28.42
CA LYS A 119 23.20 30.41 -27.25
C LYS A 119 24.55 29.81 -27.59
N ALA A 120 24.74 29.32 -28.82
CA ALA A 120 26.00 28.78 -29.31
C ALA A 120 26.92 29.85 -29.94
N LEU A 121 26.48 31.11 -29.97
CA LEU A 121 27.21 32.25 -30.54
C LEU A 121 27.72 33.26 -29.49
N TYR A 122 27.58 32.94 -28.19
CA TYR A 122 28.18 33.67 -27.07
C TYR A 122 28.94 32.71 -26.15
#